data_AF-A0A0L9TJF2-F1
#
_entry.id   AF-A0A0L9TJF2-F1
#
_cell.length_a   1.000
_cell.length_b   1.000
_cell.length_c   1.000
_cell.angle_alpha   90.00
_cell.angle_beta   90.00
_cell.angle_gamma   90.00
#
_symmetry.space_group_name_H-M   'P 1'
#
loop_
_entity.id
_entity.type
_entity.pdbx_description
1 polymer ?
#
loop_
_entity_poly.entity_id
_entity_poly.type
_entity_poly.pdbx_seq_one_letter_code
_entity_poly.pdbx_strand_id
1 'polypeptide(L)'
;GSLRLKQPGLIYYSDLLDMSWHKGLHDSDLLVTYRYHRPRDIGPPSLTIKHSVSPEVRIHGIPMNSFRHSQSQGVRLSELSIGFDYVEPSESDSTKGKATGVYFKRFHFSHDGGRSISTDRDGFQLTRSGSPSDNVIAVSQESRFQEENDNSFTNFSVQMELGTAIPPTLLTYYRFEVTAARGIKLGPALFFSRMSGGTVKGSFAPYQAFAIGGPSSVRGYGEGAVGVGQSCLLSTTELSIPLSKKLTGVIFLDCGSDLWSSDKVPNNPGERHGKPGFGYGIGVGIRFKTPLAQIQVDYAINAFQEGTAYFGISDLLL
;
A
#
# COMPACT_ATOMS: atom_id res chain seq x y z
N GLY A 1 3.86 9.49 -15.00
CA GLY A 1 4.78 8.75 -15.87
C GLY A 1 5.62 7.80 -15.04
N SER A 2 6.08 6.69 -15.62
CA SER A 2 6.97 5.74 -14.94
C SER A 2 8.14 5.35 -15.84
N LEU A 3 9.33 5.25 -15.25
CA LEU A 3 10.56 4.77 -15.89
C LEU A 3 11.05 3.55 -15.11
N ARG A 4 11.47 2.50 -15.82
CA ARG A 4 12.12 1.34 -15.21
C ARG A 4 13.37 0.99 -16.01
N LEU A 5 14.48 0.84 -15.31
CA LEU A 5 15.78 0.47 -15.85
C LEU A 5 16.28 -0.78 -15.13
N LYS A 6 16.61 -1.82 -15.89
CA LYS A 6 17.26 -3.03 -15.36
C LYS A 6 18.61 -3.18 -16.04
N GLN A 7 19.68 -3.18 -15.26
CA GLN A 7 21.04 -3.29 -15.76
C GLN A 7 21.76 -4.47 -15.08
N PRO A 8 21.95 -5.59 -15.80
CA PRO A 8 22.78 -6.69 -15.32
C PRO A 8 24.27 -6.33 -15.46
N GLY A 9 25.13 -6.96 -14.66
CA GLY A 9 26.58 -6.96 -14.90
C GLY A 9 27.30 -5.67 -14.50
N LEU A 10 26.76 -4.89 -13.56
CA LEU A 10 27.23 -3.52 -13.31
C LEU A 10 28.63 -3.44 -12.69
N ILE A 11 28.93 -4.31 -11.73
CA ILE A 11 30.26 -4.44 -11.10
C ILE A 11 30.81 -5.84 -11.39
N TYR A 12 30.03 -6.88 -11.10
CA TYR A 12 30.31 -8.25 -11.50
C TYR A 12 29.27 -8.75 -12.50
N TYR A 13 29.66 -9.67 -13.39
CA TYR A 13 28.81 -10.26 -14.45
C TYR A 13 27.45 -10.81 -13.96
N SER A 14 27.34 -11.13 -12.67
CA SER A 14 26.16 -11.73 -12.03
C SER A 14 25.32 -10.77 -11.18
N ASP A 15 25.73 -9.51 -11.01
CA ASP A 15 24.97 -8.52 -10.24
C ASP A 15 23.83 -7.94 -11.06
N LEU A 16 22.81 -7.40 -10.39
CA LEU A 16 21.68 -6.76 -11.05
C LEU A 16 21.29 -5.47 -10.32
N LEU A 17 21.31 -4.36 -11.06
CA LEU A 17 20.70 -3.10 -10.65
C LEU A 17 19.30 -3.00 -11.26
N ASP A 18 18.30 -2.79 -10.41
CA ASP A 18 16.92 -2.48 -10.79
C ASP A 18 16.58 -1.09 -10.25
N MET A 19 16.25 -0.17 -11.15
CA MET A 19 15.81 1.17 -10.80
C MET A 19 14.41 1.39 -11.38
N SER A 20 13.50 1.85 -10.55
CA SER A 20 12.19 2.30 -11.00
C SER A 20 11.86 3.65 -10.41
N TRP A 21 11.31 4.52 -11.26
CA TRP A 21 10.85 5.84 -10.87
C TRP A 21 9.44 6.05 -11.38
N HIS A 22 8.54 6.39 -10.47
CA HIS A 22 7.17 6.78 -10.76
C HIS A 22 6.98 8.24 -10.39
N LYS A 23 6.39 9.03 -11.28
CA LYS A 23 5.98 10.41 -11.02
C LYS A 23 4.50 10.55 -11.37
N GLY A 24 3.66 10.62 -10.34
CA GLY A 24 2.26 11.01 -10.51
C GLY A 24 2.08 12.52 -10.46
N LEU A 25 0.84 12.98 -10.34
CA LEU A 25 0.53 14.41 -10.30
C LEU A 25 1.06 15.07 -9.03
N HIS A 26 0.82 14.44 -7.88
CA HIS A 26 1.17 14.99 -6.56
C HIS A 26 2.18 14.14 -5.79
N ASP A 27 2.40 12.93 -6.28
CA ASP A 27 3.24 11.89 -5.72
C ASP A 27 4.46 11.60 -6.61
N SER A 28 5.48 11.00 -6.00
CA SER A 28 6.69 10.51 -6.67
C SER A 28 7.29 9.39 -5.86
N ASP A 29 7.63 8.28 -6.51
CA ASP A 29 8.29 7.13 -5.90
C ASP A 29 9.54 6.77 -6.70
N LEU A 30 10.69 6.71 -6.03
CA LEU A 30 11.94 6.20 -6.55
C LEU A 30 12.32 4.95 -5.77
N LEU A 31 12.65 3.88 -6.49
CA LEU A 31 13.15 2.63 -5.94
C LEU A 31 14.41 2.24 -6.69
N VAL A 32 15.48 2.00 -5.95
CA VAL A 32 16.75 1.47 -6.44
C VAL A 32 17.05 0.22 -5.64
N THR A 33 17.18 -0.90 -6.32
CA THR A 33 17.52 -2.19 -5.72
C THR A 33 18.77 -2.72 -6.40
N TYR A 34 19.81 -2.97 -5.63
CA TYR A 34 21.03 -3.59 -6.09
C TYR A 34 21.18 -4.97 -5.46
N ARG A 35 21.24 -6.00 -6.31
CA ARG A 35 21.35 -7.40 -5.89
C ARG A 35 22.78 -7.90 -6.10
N TYR A 36 23.38 -8.38 -5.01
CA TYR A 36 24.71 -9.00 -5.02
C TYR A 36 24.60 -10.50 -5.30
N HIS A 37 25.62 -11.09 -5.93
CA HIS A 37 25.70 -12.54 -6.12
C HIS A 37 26.73 -13.25 -5.20
N ARG A 38 26.26 -14.36 -4.58
CA ARG A 38 26.97 -15.53 -3.95
C ARG A 38 27.55 -15.43 -2.53
N PRO A 39 27.62 -16.57 -1.76
CA PRO A 39 27.71 -18.00 -2.15
C PRO A 39 26.41 -18.83 -2.17
N ARG A 40 26.50 -20.09 -2.65
CA ARG A 40 25.43 -21.05 -2.99
C ARG A 40 24.48 -21.46 -1.85
N ASP A 41 24.80 -21.13 -0.61
CA ASP A 41 24.07 -21.61 0.57
C ASP A 41 23.18 -20.52 1.22
N ILE A 42 23.31 -19.27 0.76
CA ILE A 42 22.63 -18.09 1.30
C ILE A 42 21.98 -17.36 0.11
N GLY A 43 20.66 -17.13 0.16
CA GLY A 43 19.96 -16.36 -0.86
C GLY A 43 20.58 -14.98 -1.10
N PRO A 44 20.48 -14.39 -2.30
CA PRO A 44 21.24 -13.19 -2.63
C PRO A 44 20.78 -12.00 -1.79
N PRO A 45 21.67 -11.38 -0.99
CA PRO A 45 21.32 -10.16 -0.28
C PRO A 45 21.14 -9.01 -1.27
N SER A 46 20.19 -8.12 -1.00
CA SER A 46 19.97 -6.93 -1.81
C SER A 46 19.97 -5.67 -1.00
N LEU A 47 20.64 -4.64 -1.50
CA LEU A 47 20.55 -3.28 -0.97
C LEU A 47 19.39 -2.57 -1.65
N THR A 48 18.45 -2.06 -0.86
CA THR A 48 17.27 -1.35 -1.32
C THR A 48 17.30 0.09 -0.81
N ILE A 49 17.15 1.04 -1.73
CA ILE A 49 16.93 2.47 -1.45
C ILE A 49 15.59 2.84 -2.06
N LYS A 50 14.67 3.30 -1.22
CA LYS A 50 13.35 3.77 -1.62
C LYS A 50 13.16 5.20 -1.14
N HIS A 51 12.71 6.08 -2.00
CA HIS A 51 12.30 7.43 -1.63
C HIS A 51 10.93 7.70 -2.22
N SER A 52 9.97 8.03 -1.38
CA SER A 52 8.64 8.44 -1.79
C SER A 52 8.32 9.83 -1.26
N VAL A 53 7.51 10.55 -2.02
CA VAL A 53 6.89 11.81 -1.59
C VAL A 53 5.45 11.75 -2.03
N SER A 54 4.52 11.92 -1.10
CA SER A 54 3.08 11.90 -1.38
C SER A 54 2.34 12.93 -0.52
N PRO A 55 1.20 13.46 -0.99
CA PRO A 55 0.32 14.23 -0.13
C PRO A 55 -0.22 13.36 1.01
N GLU A 56 -0.22 13.90 2.24
CA GLU A 56 -0.67 13.16 3.43
C GLU A 56 -2.20 13.23 3.57
N VAL A 57 -2.89 12.63 2.60
CA VAL A 57 -4.36 12.58 2.55
C VAL A 57 -4.91 11.42 3.39
N ARG A 58 -4.15 10.33 3.46
CA ARG A 58 -4.60 9.06 4.05
C ARG A 58 -4.93 9.19 5.54
N ILE A 59 -4.07 9.85 6.31
CA ILE A 59 -4.23 10.00 7.76
C ILE A 59 -4.89 11.33 8.08
N HIS A 60 -4.22 12.43 7.70
CA HIS A 60 -4.63 13.79 8.02
C HIS A 60 -5.57 14.44 7.00
N GLY A 61 -5.99 13.71 5.96
CA GLY A 61 -6.95 14.23 5.01
C GLY A 61 -8.32 14.44 5.63
N ILE A 62 -8.96 15.55 5.25
CA ILE A 62 -10.33 15.88 5.64
C ILE A 62 -11.27 15.36 4.54
N PRO A 63 -12.22 14.45 4.85
CA PRO A 63 -13.21 13.97 3.90
C PRO A 63 -14.13 15.10 3.43
N MET A 64 -14.46 15.11 2.14
CA MET A 64 -15.31 16.09 1.48
C MET A 64 -16.31 15.37 0.56
N ASN A 65 -17.41 16.05 0.20
CA ASN A 65 -18.45 15.56 -0.72
C ASN A 65 -18.92 14.15 -0.35
N SER A 66 -19.49 14.01 0.85
CA SER A 66 -19.94 12.72 1.40
C SER A 66 -18.87 11.62 1.28
N PHE A 67 -17.65 11.96 1.72
CA PHE A 67 -16.48 11.07 1.79
C PHE A 67 -15.94 10.59 0.43
N ARG A 68 -16.39 11.17 -0.68
CA ARG A 68 -15.92 10.86 -2.04
C ARG A 68 -14.48 11.30 -2.30
N HIS A 69 -14.07 12.40 -1.68
CA HIS A 69 -12.73 12.96 -1.81
C HIS A 69 -12.14 13.28 -0.44
N SER A 70 -10.82 13.34 -0.36
CA SER A 70 -10.10 13.76 0.85
C SER A 70 -9.10 14.85 0.48
N GLN A 71 -9.02 15.91 1.28
CA GLN A 71 -8.08 17.01 1.06
C GLN A 71 -6.91 16.92 2.04
N SER A 72 -5.66 16.94 1.53
CA SER A 72 -4.43 16.89 2.34
C SER A 72 -4.16 18.15 3.17
N GLN A 73 -4.86 19.25 2.88
CA GLN A 73 -4.60 20.57 3.47
C GLN A 73 -3.16 21.07 3.24
N GLY A 74 -2.49 20.56 2.20
CA GLY A 74 -1.13 20.89 1.81
C GLY A 74 -0.03 20.23 2.65
N VAL A 75 -0.37 19.20 3.44
CA VAL A 75 0.61 18.37 4.14
C VAL A 75 1.15 17.32 3.17
N ARG A 76 2.48 17.15 3.14
CA ARG A 76 3.17 16.12 2.34
C ARG A 76 4.09 15.31 3.23
N LEU A 77 4.09 14.01 3.01
CA LEU A 77 5.00 13.05 3.63
C LEU A 77 6.05 12.63 2.62
N SER A 78 7.31 12.79 3.00
CA SER A 78 8.45 12.17 2.36
C SER A 78 8.97 11.01 3.20
N GLU A 79 9.03 9.82 2.62
CA GLU A 79 9.61 8.64 3.26
C GLU A 79 10.86 8.21 2.50
N LEU A 80 12.00 8.23 3.19
CA LEU A 80 13.25 7.65 2.71
C LEU A 80 13.51 6.36 3.47
N SER A 81 13.66 5.24 2.78
CA SER A 81 14.02 3.94 3.33
C SER A 81 15.29 3.42 2.68
N ILE A 82 16.27 3.03 3.48
CA ILE A 82 17.52 2.41 3.03
C ILE A 82 17.71 1.14 3.85
N GLY A 83 17.87 0.00 3.19
CA GLY A 83 17.98 -1.27 3.91
C GLY A 83 18.56 -2.41 3.12
N PHE A 84 18.84 -3.49 3.83
CA PHE A 84 19.29 -4.75 3.27
C PHE A 84 18.17 -5.78 3.40
N ASP A 85 17.90 -6.48 2.31
CA ASP A 85 16.95 -7.57 2.24
C ASP A 85 17.67 -8.89 2.02
N TYR A 86 17.19 -9.89 2.72
CA TYR A 86 17.53 -11.28 2.53
C TYR A 86 16.28 -12.03 2.09
N VAL A 87 16.31 -12.59 0.88
CA VAL A 87 15.22 -13.43 0.36
C VAL A 87 15.69 -14.88 0.39
N GLU A 88 14.98 -15.70 1.15
CA GLU A 88 15.28 -17.13 1.27
C GLU A 88 15.07 -17.82 -0.08
N PRO A 89 16.02 -18.65 -0.56
CA PRO A 89 15.84 -19.41 -1.78
C PRO A 89 14.63 -20.36 -1.63
N SER A 90 13.67 -20.29 -2.55
CA SER A 90 12.56 -21.25 -2.55
C SER A 90 13.09 -22.65 -2.87
N GLU A 91 12.92 -23.63 -1.99
CA GLU A 91 13.21 -25.03 -2.30
C GLU A 91 12.25 -25.54 -3.40
N SER A 92 12.82 -25.95 -4.53
CA SER A 92 12.35 -26.80 -5.64
C SER A 92 10.90 -26.72 -6.20
N ASP A 93 9.95 -26.05 -5.57
CA ASP A 93 8.62 -25.70 -6.10
C ASP A 93 8.17 -24.37 -5.50
N SER A 94 8.16 -23.34 -6.36
CA SER A 94 8.02 -21.87 -6.17
C SER A 94 6.84 -21.34 -5.31
N THR A 95 6.13 -22.19 -4.56
CA THR A 95 4.90 -21.84 -3.85
C THR A 95 5.12 -21.05 -2.56
N LYS A 96 6.34 -21.06 -2.00
CA LYS A 96 6.68 -20.38 -0.74
C LYS A 96 7.85 -19.43 -0.93
N GLY A 97 7.75 -18.24 -0.36
CA GLY A 97 8.82 -17.27 -0.31
C GLY A 97 8.87 -16.57 1.05
N LYS A 98 10.08 -16.35 1.55
CA LYS A 98 10.31 -15.59 2.78
C LYS A 98 11.36 -14.54 2.54
N ALA A 99 11.10 -13.32 3.00
CA ALA A 99 12.03 -12.21 2.96
C ALA A 99 12.20 -11.64 4.37
N THR A 100 13.42 -11.31 4.74
CA THR A 100 13.75 -10.64 6.00
C THR A 100 14.65 -9.46 5.66
N GLY A 101 14.34 -8.27 6.17
CA GLY A 101 15.11 -7.08 5.86
C GLY A 101 15.29 -6.17 7.07
N VAL A 102 16.35 -5.36 7.04
CA VAL A 102 16.63 -4.35 8.04
C VAL A 102 16.77 -3.01 7.34
N TYR A 103 16.03 -2.01 7.82
CA TYR A 103 15.88 -0.71 7.18
C TYR A 103 16.11 0.43 8.15
N PHE A 104 16.84 1.44 7.72
CA PHE A 104 16.72 2.79 8.23
C PHE A 104 15.63 3.50 7.45
N LYS A 105 14.63 4.06 8.15
CA LYS A 105 13.53 4.84 7.58
C LYS A 105 13.52 6.24 8.15
N ARG A 106 13.35 7.24 7.30
CA ARG A 106 13.15 8.64 7.68
C ARG A 106 11.83 9.13 7.10
N PHE A 107 10.92 9.51 7.99
CA PHE A 107 9.64 10.13 7.65
C PHE A 107 9.77 11.63 7.87
N HIS A 108 9.56 12.44 6.84
CA HIS A 108 9.69 13.88 6.91
C HIS A 108 8.44 14.58 6.38
N PHE A 109 7.89 15.49 7.18
CA PHE A 109 6.71 16.26 6.82
C PHE A 109 7.08 17.65 6.33
N SER A 110 6.47 18.01 5.21
CA SER A 110 6.62 19.32 4.60
C SER A 110 5.28 19.85 4.13
N HIS A 111 5.16 21.17 4.02
CA HIS A 111 4.06 21.82 3.36
C HIS A 111 4.28 21.88 1.85
N ASP A 112 3.25 22.10 1.03
CA ASP A 112 3.36 22.20 -0.43
C ASP A 112 4.42 23.22 -0.90
N GLY A 113 4.67 24.27 -0.11
CA GLY A 113 5.73 25.26 -0.34
C GLY A 113 7.15 24.82 0.05
N GLY A 114 7.37 23.55 0.42
CA GLY A 114 8.67 22.98 0.81
C GLY A 114 9.10 23.27 2.25
N ARG A 115 8.30 24.01 3.02
CA ARG A 115 8.57 24.30 4.43
C ARG A 115 8.35 23.05 5.29
N SER A 116 9.34 22.67 6.08
CA SER A 116 9.22 21.62 7.11
C SER A 116 8.14 21.96 8.13
N ILE A 117 7.28 21.00 8.45
CA ILE A 117 6.20 21.14 9.43
C ILE A 117 6.21 19.95 10.39
N SER A 118 5.83 20.19 11.65
CA SER A 118 5.71 19.14 12.67
C SER A 118 4.28 18.97 13.18
N THR A 119 3.38 19.90 12.84
CA THR A 119 1.97 19.86 13.21
C THR A 119 1.07 20.01 12.00
N ASP A 120 -0.13 19.47 12.09
CA ASP A 120 -1.22 19.77 11.14
C ASP A 120 -1.82 21.16 11.40
N ARG A 121 -2.85 21.52 10.62
CA ARG A 121 -3.55 22.81 10.73
C ARG A 121 -4.29 22.99 12.06
N ASP A 122 -4.68 21.90 12.70
CA ASP A 122 -5.38 21.91 13.98
C ASP A 122 -4.39 21.96 15.17
N GLY A 123 -3.08 21.99 14.89
CA GLY A 123 -2.01 22.08 15.88
C GLY A 123 -1.56 20.74 16.46
N PHE A 124 -2.05 19.61 15.94
CA PHE A 124 -1.65 18.28 16.41
C PHE A 124 -0.38 17.79 15.73
N GLN A 125 0.42 17.04 16.47
CA GLN A 125 1.71 16.54 15.98
C GLN A 125 1.52 15.52 14.85
N LEU A 126 2.30 15.67 13.77
CA LEU A 126 2.35 14.74 12.65
C LEU A 126 3.28 13.55 12.95
N THR A 127 4.31 13.80 13.74
CA THR A 127 5.33 12.85 14.17
C THR A 127 5.17 12.48 15.64
N ARG A 128 5.78 11.38 16.06
CA ARG A 128 5.82 11.02 17.47
C ARG A 128 6.85 11.84 18.25
N SER A 129 7.95 12.24 17.60
CA SER A 129 8.97 13.09 18.23
C SER A 129 8.56 14.54 18.44
N GLY A 130 7.50 15.01 17.76
CA GLY A 130 7.12 16.42 17.70
C GLY A 130 8.03 17.27 16.82
N SER A 131 9.04 16.68 16.19
CA SER A 131 9.91 17.34 15.21
C SER A 131 9.37 17.16 13.78
N PRO A 132 9.86 17.89 12.77
CA PRO A 132 9.42 17.69 11.39
C PRO A 132 9.80 16.35 10.76
N SER A 133 10.58 15.51 11.44
CA SER A 133 10.93 14.19 10.93
C SER A 133 11.18 13.15 12.01
N ASP A 134 10.71 11.92 11.79
CA ASP A 134 11.03 10.76 12.62
C ASP A 134 12.02 9.86 11.88
N ASN A 135 13.03 9.38 12.60
CA ASN A 135 14.00 8.39 12.13
C ASN A 135 13.76 7.06 12.85
N VAL A 136 13.70 5.97 12.11
CA VAL A 136 13.34 4.63 12.60
C VAL A 136 14.32 3.60 12.06
N ILE A 137 14.75 2.66 12.89
CA ILE A 137 15.32 1.39 12.42
C ILE A 137 14.21 0.36 12.49
N ALA A 138 13.92 -0.30 11.37
CA ALA A 138 12.87 -1.30 11.24
C ALA A 138 13.44 -2.64 10.77
N VAL A 139 13.07 -3.71 11.47
CA VAL A 139 13.25 -5.09 11.01
C VAL A 139 11.93 -5.55 10.44
N SER A 140 11.94 -5.98 9.18
CA SER A 140 10.76 -6.47 8.46
C SER A 140 10.93 -7.94 8.13
N GLN A 141 9.87 -8.71 8.29
CA GLN A 141 9.78 -10.09 7.84
C GLN A 141 8.49 -10.27 7.04
N GLU A 142 8.61 -10.83 5.85
CA GLU A 142 7.50 -11.15 4.98
C GLU A 142 7.54 -12.64 4.62
N SER A 143 6.40 -13.30 4.76
CA SER A 143 6.19 -14.68 4.34
C SER A 143 5.06 -14.70 3.31
N ARG A 144 5.27 -15.35 2.17
CA ARG A 144 4.31 -15.48 1.09
C ARG A 144 4.10 -16.95 0.74
N PHE A 145 2.85 -17.30 0.49
CA PHE A 145 2.43 -18.57 -0.05
C PHE A 145 1.54 -18.29 -1.27
N GLN A 146 1.89 -18.89 -2.40
CA GLN A 146 1.14 -18.78 -3.64
C GLN A 146 0.96 -20.18 -4.23
N GLU A 147 -0.28 -20.54 -4.48
CA GLU A 147 -0.65 -21.79 -5.10
C GLU A 147 -1.55 -21.49 -6.28
N GLU A 148 -1.20 -22.00 -7.45
CA GLU A 148 -1.99 -21.86 -8.67
C GLU A 148 -2.29 -23.24 -9.22
N ASN A 149 -3.58 -23.50 -9.39
CA ASN A 149 -4.15 -24.68 -10.01
C ASN A 149 -4.89 -24.24 -11.28
N ASP A 150 -5.19 -25.16 -12.20
CA ASP A 150 -5.81 -24.85 -13.50
C ASP A 150 -7.06 -23.96 -13.41
N ASN A 151 -7.85 -24.13 -12.34
CA ASN A 151 -9.13 -23.44 -12.13
C ASN A 151 -9.15 -22.48 -10.94
N SER A 152 -8.06 -22.36 -10.17
CA SER A 152 -8.05 -21.50 -8.99
C SER A 152 -6.66 -21.06 -8.61
N PHE A 153 -6.53 -19.87 -8.04
CA PHE A 153 -5.30 -19.44 -7.38
C PHE A 153 -5.59 -19.01 -5.95
N THR A 154 -4.62 -19.22 -5.08
CA THR A 154 -4.66 -18.80 -3.68
C THR A 154 -3.35 -18.11 -3.35
N ASN A 155 -3.46 -16.89 -2.83
CA ASN A 155 -2.34 -16.11 -2.36
C ASN A 155 -2.53 -15.82 -0.87
N PHE A 156 -1.51 -16.05 -0.08
CA PHE A 156 -1.48 -15.72 1.34
C PHE A 156 -0.16 -15.03 1.66
N SER A 157 -0.22 -13.90 2.35
CA SER A 157 0.98 -13.17 2.75
C SER A 157 0.83 -12.64 4.17
N VAL A 158 1.90 -12.78 4.94
CA VAL A 158 2.03 -12.25 6.30
C VAL A 158 3.23 -11.32 6.32
N GLN A 159 3.04 -10.11 6.80
CA GLN A 159 4.08 -9.10 6.97
C GLN A 159 4.16 -8.71 8.45
N MET A 160 5.37 -8.71 8.99
CA MET A 160 5.67 -8.31 10.36
C MET A 160 6.76 -7.24 10.30
N GLU A 161 6.59 -6.13 11.01
CA GLU A 161 7.58 -5.09 11.13
C GLU A 161 7.76 -4.70 12.59
N LEU A 162 9.01 -4.69 13.06
CA LEU A 162 9.39 -4.20 14.38
C LEU A 162 10.28 -2.96 14.19
N GLY A 163 9.84 -1.80 14.68
CA GLY A 163 10.56 -0.54 14.51
C GLY A 163 10.87 0.18 15.81
N THR A 164 12.07 0.75 15.90
CA THR A 164 12.52 1.57 17.03
C THR A 164 13.01 2.93 16.54
N ALA A 165 12.67 4.00 17.26
CA ALA A 165 13.05 5.36 16.85
C ALA A 165 14.48 5.72 17.26
N ILE A 166 15.08 6.70 16.57
CA ILE A 166 16.42 7.24 16.87
C ILE A 166 16.32 8.71 17.29
N PRO A 167 16.87 9.13 18.46
CA PRO A 167 17.45 8.30 19.53
C PRO A 167 16.39 7.40 20.22
N PRO A 168 16.77 6.27 20.85
CA PRO A 168 15.87 5.26 21.41
C PRO A 168 15.19 5.70 22.73
N THR A 169 14.79 6.96 22.79
CA THR A 169 13.97 7.54 23.86
C THR A 169 12.49 7.16 23.73
N LEU A 170 12.08 6.68 22.55
CA LEU A 170 10.72 6.27 22.23
C LEU A 170 10.59 4.75 22.32
N LEU A 171 9.44 4.30 22.82
CA LEU A 171 9.07 2.88 22.86
C LEU A 171 8.96 2.32 21.43
N THR A 172 9.33 1.05 21.27
CA THR A 172 9.25 0.30 20.01
C THR A 172 7.78 0.16 19.54
N TYR A 173 7.56 0.12 18.22
CA TYR A 173 6.29 -0.30 17.64
C TYR A 173 6.43 -1.65 16.93
N TYR A 174 5.33 -2.40 16.91
CA TYR A 174 5.20 -3.65 16.15
C TYR A 174 3.98 -3.52 15.24
N ARG A 175 4.16 -3.79 13.95
CA ARG A 175 3.11 -3.80 12.94
C ARG A 175 3.00 -5.19 12.35
N PHE A 176 1.76 -5.65 12.23
CA PHE A 176 1.40 -6.95 11.70
C PHE A 176 0.33 -6.78 10.64
N GLU A 177 0.50 -7.42 9.48
CA GLU A 177 -0.44 -7.36 8.37
C GLU A 177 -0.58 -8.75 7.72
N VAL A 178 -1.81 -9.15 7.45
CA VAL A 178 -2.14 -10.43 6.81
C VAL A 178 -3.02 -10.12 5.61
N THR A 179 -2.71 -10.75 4.48
CA THR A 179 -3.55 -10.72 3.29
C THR A 179 -3.79 -12.14 2.81
N ALA A 180 -5.03 -12.47 2.53
CA ALA A 180 -5.45 -13.70 1.88
C ALA A 180 -6.26 -13.35 0.64
N ALA A 181 -5.99 -13.99 -0.49
CA ALA A 181 -6.75 -13.82 -1.72
C ALA A 181 -6.98 -15.18 -2.38
N ARG A 182 -8.15 -15.34 -2.98
CA ARG A 182 -8.54 -16.55 -3.70
C ARG A 182 -9.30 -16.18 -4.96
N GLY A 183 -8.88 -16.75 -6.08
CA GLY A 183 -9.60 -16.72 -7.34
C GLY A 183 -10.09 -18.11 -7.72
N ILE A 184 -11.33 -18.22 -8.19
CA ILE A 184 -11.95 -19.48 -8.63
C ILE A 184 -12.66 -19.22 -9.96
N LYS A 185 -12.35 -20.02 -10.98
CA LYS A 185 -13.04 -20.01 -12.26
C LYS A 185 -14.41 -20.70 -12.11
N LEU A 186 -15.48 -20.00 -12.49
CA LEU A 186 -16.86 -20.47 -12.50
C LEU A 186 -17.35 -20.47 -13.95
N GLY A 187 -17.01 -21.55 -14.68
CA GLY A 187 -17.19 -21.60 -16.12
C GLY A 187 -16.34 -20.52 -16.82
N PRO A 188 -16.93 -19.63 -17.64
CA PRO A 188 -16.19 -18.54 -18.26
C PRO A 188 -15.90 -17.38 -17.27
N ALA A 189 -16.64 -17.29 -16.15
CA ALA A 189 -16.47 -16.20 -15.19
C ALA A 189 -15.34 -16.50 -14.19
N LEU A 190 -14.75 -15.46 -13.61
CA LEU A 190 -13.77 -15.55 -12.54
C LEU A 190 -14.32 -14.85 -11.31
N PHE A 191 -14.49 -15.59 -10.22
CA PHE A 191 -14.75 -15.04 -8.91
C PHE A 191 -13.42 -14.83 -8.19
N PHE A 192 -13.20 -13.62 -7.68
CA PHE A 192 -12.00 -13.24 -6.94
C PHE A 192 -12.42 -12.62 -5.61
N SER A 193 -11.77 -13.02 -4.52
CA SER A 193 -11.96 -12.41 -3.22
C SER A 193 -10.62 -12.20 -2.55
N ARG A 194 -10.42 -11.04 -1.93
CA ARG A 194 -9.24 -10.65 -1.19
C ARG A 194 -9.66 -10.07 0.16
N MET A 195 -9.07 -10.56 1.23
CA MET A 195 -9.23 -10.05 2.58
C MET A 195 -7.85 -9.66 3.12
N SER A 196 -7.75 -8.45 3.65
CA SER A 196 -6.52 -7.92 4.25
C SER A 196 -6.84 -7.36 5.63
N GLY A 197 -6.03 -7.67 6.63
CA GLY A 197 -6.22 -7.14 7.98
C GLY A 197 -4.87 -6.85 8.61
N GLY A 198 -4.83 -5.88 9.51
CA GLY A 198 -3.59 -5.48 10.15
C GLY A 198 -3.80 -4.83 11.50
N THR A 199 -2.73 -4.75 12.28
CA THR A 199 -2.68 -4.02 13.54
C THR A 199 -1.28 -3.49 13.81
N VAL A 200 -1.20 -2.29 14.39
CA VAL A 200 0.03 -1.71 14.91
C VAL A 200 -0.09 -1.57 16.42
N LYS A 201 0.95 -1.87 17.20
CA LYS A 201 0.96 -1.76 18.67
C LYS A 201 2.27 -1.12 19.14
N GLY A 202 2.29 -0.63 20.37
CA GLY A 202 3.43 0.09 20.94
C GLY A 202 3.34 1.60 20.69
N SER A 203 4.48 2.29 20.69
CA SER A 203 4.52 3.73 20.42
C SER A 203 4.77 3.99 18.95
N PHE A 204 3.68 4.11 18.19
CA PHE A 204 3.69 4.49 16.79
C PHE A 204 3.23 5.94 16.59
N ALA A 205 3.53 6.52 15.44
CA ALA A 205 3.06 7.84 15.01
C ALA A 205 1.78 7.73 14.15
N PRO A 206 0.99 8.81 13.99
CA PRO A 206 -0.24 8.79 13.19
C PRO A 206 -0.05 8.23 11.77
N TYR A 207 1.04 8.57 11.09
CA TYR A 207 1.35 8.10 9.73
C TYR A 207 1.61 6.59 9.60
N GLN A 208 1.79 5.89 10.73
CA GLN A 208 2.00 4.45 10.77
C GLN A 208 0.69 3.67 10.98
N ALA A 209 -0.41 4.37 11.27
CA ALA A 209 -1.74 3.78 11.40
C ALA A 209 -2.30 3.30 10.04
N PHE A 210 -3.37 2.52 10.08
CA PHE A 210 -4.02 2.02 8.88
C PHE A 210 -5.11 2.98 8.41
N ALA A 211 -4.88 3.59 7.25
CA ALA A 211 -5.90 4.39 6.56
C ALA A 211 -6.79 3.51 5.67
N ILE A 212 -8.08 3.82 5.65
CA ILE A 212 -9.11 3.06 4.93
C ILE A 212 -9.85 3.98 3.96
N GLY A 213 -10.09 3.50 2.75
CA GLY A 213 -10.73 4.26 1.67
C GLY A 213 -9.76 4.67 0.58
N GLY A 214 -10.28 4.80 -0.63
CA GLY A 214 -9.50 5.06 -1.84
C GLY A 214 -9.52 3.88 -2.82
N PRO A 215 -8.93 4.05 -4.02
CA PRO A 215 -9.00 3.07 -5.11
C PRO A 215 -8.39 1.70 -4.79
N SER A 216 -7.44 1.62 -3.86
CA SER A 216 -6.76 0.39 -3.45
C SER A 216 -7.31 -0.22 -2.15
N SER A 217 -8.37 0.36 -1.58
CA SER A 217 -8.98 -0.05 -0.31
C SER A 217 -10.49 -0.21 -0.48
N VAL A 218 -11.27 0.86 -0.30
CA VAL A 218 -12.73 0.86 -0.51
C VAL A 218 -13.04 1.87 -1.61
N ARG A 219 -13.34 1.37 -2.82
CA ARG A 219 -13.71 2.22 -3.96
C ARG A 219 -15.00 2.99 -3.67
N GLY A 220 -15.15 4.17 -4.27
CA GLY A 220 -16.23 5.12 -4.00
C GLY A 220 -15.90 6.15 -2.90
N TYR A 221 -14.84 5.89 -2.12
CA TYR A 221 -14.34 6.81 -1.09
C TYR A 221 -13.02 7.47 -1.52
N GLY A 222 -12.78 8.66 -0.96
CA GLY A 222 -11.47 9.31 -1.02
C GLY A 222 -10.43 8.53 -0.23
N GLU A 223 -9.15 8.77 -0.51
CA GLU A 223 -8.06 8.14 0.24
C GLU A 223 -8.19 8.42 1.73
N GLY A 224 -8.20 7.37 2.55
CA GLY A 224 -8.35 7.49 3.99
C GLY A 224 -9.68 8.08 4.46
N ALA A 225 -10.70 8.23 3.61
CA ALA A 225 -11.96 8.88 3.97
C ALA A 225 -12.86 8.02 4.85
N VAL A 226 -12.68 6.69 4.85
CA VAL A 226 -13.50 5.75 5.62
C VAL A 226 -13.07 5.71 7.07
N GLY A 227 -11.76 5.67 7.35
CA GLY A 227 -11.27 5.52 8.72
C GLY A 227 -9.75 5.54 8.82
N VAL A 228 -9.25 5.76 10.03
CA VAL A 228 -7.82 5.68 10.38
C VAL A 228 -7.71 4.96 11.71
N GLY A 229 -7.33 3.68 11.68
CA GLY A 229 -7.33 2.82 12.86
C GLY A 229 -5.96 2.28 13.24
N GLN A 230 -5.81 1.94 14.51
CA GLN A 230 -4.70 1.11 15.00
C GLN A 230 -4.75 -0.30 14.37
N SER A 231 -5.96 -0.82 14.17
CA SER A 231 -6.26 -2.07 13.49
C SER A 231 -7.18 -1.79 12.31
N CYS A 232 -7.13 -2.64 11.29
CA CYS A 232 -8.05 -2.54 10.16
C CYS A 232 -8.43 -3.91 9.61
N LEU A 233 -9.55 -3.95 8.92
CA LEU A 233 -9.99 -5.07 8.11
C LEU A 233 -10.55 -4.54 6.79
N LEU A 234 -10.07 -5.10 5.68
CA LEU A 234 -10.47 -4.80 4.31
C LEU A 234 -10.90 -6.10 3.64
N SER A 235 -11.94 -6.04 2.82
CA SER A 235 -12.41 -7.15 2.01
C SER A 235 -12.85 -6.62 0.65
N THR A 236 -12.34 -7.21 -0.42
CA THR A 236 -12.71 -6.94 -1.81
C THR A 236 -13.17 -8.23 -2.42
N THR A 237 -14.34 -8.21 -3.04
CA THR A 237 -14.87 -9.34 -3.82
C THR A 237 -15.24 -8.85 -5.20
N GLU A 238 -14.77 -9.54 -6.23
CA GLU A 238 -15.01 -9.21 -7.63
C GLU A 238 -15.51 -10.43 -8.40
N LEU A 239 -16.48 -10.21 -9.28
CA LEU A 239 -16.94 -11.19 -10.25
C LEU A 239 -16.66 -10.64 -11.65
N SER A 240 -15.74 -11.28 -12.37
CA SER A 240 -15.37 -10.91 -13.73
C SER A 240 -16.02 -11.86 -14.74
N ILE A 241 -16.74 -11.31 -15.72
CA ILE A 241 -17.50 -12.06 -16.72
C ILE A 241 -16.98 -11.65 -18.11
N PRO A 242 -16.36 -12.57 -18.88
CA PRO A 242 -15.95 -12.26 -20.24
C PRO A 242 -17.18 -12.12 -21.14
N LEU A 243 -17.40 -10.91 -21.66
CA LEU A 243 -18.50 -10.60 -22.58
C LEU A 243 -18.10 -10.85 -24.03
N SER A 244 -16.81 -10.68 -24.36
CA SER A 244 -16.21 -11.03 -25.65
C SER A 244 -14.71 -11.32 -25.47
N LYS A 245 -14.02 -11.70 -26.56
CA LYS A 245 -12.56 -11.96 -26.53
C LYS A 245 -11.72 -10.76 -26.04
N LYS A 246 -12.25 -9.53 -26.10
CA LYS A 246 -11.54 -8.30 -25.72
C LYS A 246 -12.22 -7.54 -24.58
N LEU A 247 -13.43 -7.93 -24.17
CA LEU A 247 -14.25 -7.18 -23.24
C LEU A 247 -14.64 -8.07 -22.06
N THR A 248 -14.34 -7.60 -20.85
CA THR A 248 -14.72 -8.27 -19.61
C THR A 248 -15.50 -7.28 -18.74
N GLY A 249 -16.71 -7.66 -18.35
CA GLY A 249 -17.48 -6.95 -17.34
C GLY A 249 -17.05 -7.38 -15.94
N VAL A 250 -17.14 -6.47 -14.98
CA VAL A 250 -16.78 -6.71 -13.58
C VAL A 250 -17.88 -6.16 -12.70
N ILE A 251 -18.22 -6.89 -11.65
CA ILE A 251 -19.04 -6.40 -10.54
C ILE A 251 -18.20 -6.60 -9.29
N PHE A 252 -18.15 -5.61 -8.41
CA PHE A 252 -17.35 -5.67 -7.21
C PHE A 252 -18.04 -5.11 -5.98
N LEU A 253 -17.60 -5.60 -4.82
CA LEU A 253 -17.97 -5.14 -3.50
C LEU A 253 -16.68 -5.01 -2.67
N ASP A 254 -16.42 -3.81 -2.21
CA ASP A 254 -15.35 -3.51 -1.25
C ASP A 254 -15.97 -3.14 0.10
N CYS A 255 -15.37 -3.63 1.18
CA CYS A 255 -15.75 -3.32 2.56
C CYS A 255 -14.47 -3.01 3.36
N GLY A 256 -14.56 -2.03 4.26
CA GLY A 256 -13.45 -1.65 5.14
C GLY A 256 -13.94 -1.24 6.52
N SER A 257 -13.17 -1.60 7.55
CA SER A 257 -13.41 -1.23 8.95
C SER A 257 -12.11 -0.95 9.67
N ASP A 258 -12.09 0.10 10.49
CA ASP A 258 -11.02 0.43 11.44
C ASP A 258 -11.12 -0.38 12.74
N LEU A 259 -12.05 -1.34 12.82
CA LEU A 259 -12.30 -2.19 13.98
C LEU A 259 -12.46 -1.39 15.30
N TRP A 260 -13.06 -0.20 15.22
CA TRP A 260 -13.31 0.66 16.39
C TRP A 260 -12.02 1.01 17.14
N SER A 261 -10.96 1.29 16.37
CA SER A 261 -9.62 1.53 16.90
C SER A 261 -9.04 2.88 16.47
N SER A 262 -9.88 3.80 16.00
CA SER A 262 -9.51 5.17 15.62
C SER A 262 -9.02 5.99 16.83
N ASP A 263 -9.68 5.85 17.97
CA ASP A 263 -9.34 6.50 19.25
C ASP A 263 -7.95 6.14 19.77
N LYS A 264 -7.45 4.95 19.41
CA LYS A 264 -6.12 4.44 19.80
C LYS A 264 -5.00 4.98 18.91
N VAL A 265 -5.31 5.69 17.83
CA VAL A 265 -4.31 6.37 17.01
C VAL A 265 -3.95 7.70 17.67
N PRO A 266 -2.65 8.03 17.83
CA PRO A 266 -2.24 9.31 18.41
C PRO A 266 -2.92 10.49 17.70
N ASN A 267 -3.38 11.46 18.49
CA ASN A 267 -4.11 12.65 18.03
C ASN A 267 -5.48 12.36 17.39
N ASN A 268 -5.94 11.10 17.38
CA ASN A 268 -7.25 10.66 16.93
C ASN A 268 -7.75 11.33 15.64
N PRO A 269 -7.00 11.21 14.52
CA PRO A 269 -7.36 11.85 13.26
C PRO A 269 -8.66 11.28 12.66
N GLY A 270 -9.01 10.04 13.00
CA GLY A 270 -10.25 9.39 12.56
C GLY A 270 -11.49 10.14 13.02
N GLU A 271 -11.67 10.23 14.34
CA GLU A 271 -12.85 10.90 14.92
C GLU A 271 -12.80 12.41 14.73
N ARG A 272 -11.61 13.04 14.82
CA ARG A 272 -11.46 14.49 14.64
C ARG A 272 -11.92 14.94 13.26
N HIS A 273 -11.67 14.14 12.22
CA HIS A 273 -12.10 14.44 10.86
C HIS A 273 -13.46 13.82 10.49
N GLY A 274 -14.20 13.28 11.47
CA GLY A 274 -15.54 12.73 11.28
C GLY A 274 -15.60 11.51 10.37
N LYS A 275 -14.51 10.72 10.30
CA LYS A 275 -14.46 9.52 9.47
C LYS A 275 -15.41 8.45 10.05
N PRO A 276 -16.18 7.73 9.21
CA PRO A 276 -17.23 6.82 9.70
C PRO A 276 -16.70 5.55 10.40
N GLY A 277 -15.41 5.21 10.25
CA GLY A 277 -14.77 4.01 10.81
C GLY A 277 -15.10 2.72 10.04
N PHE A 278 -16.29 2.64 9.43
CA PHE A 278 -16.70 1.56 8.53
C PHE A 278 -17.25 2.14 7.22
N GLY A 279 -17.03 1.43 6.12
CA GLY A 279 -17.56 1.80 4.82
C GLY A 279 -17.58 0.63 3.84
N TYR A 280 -18.48 0.73 2.85
CA TYR A 280 -18.54 -0.20 1.74
C TYR A 280 -18.75 0.53 0.42
N GLY A 281 -18.18 -0.02 -0.64
CA GLY A 281 -18.32 0.45 -2.02
C GLY A 281 -18.80 -0.68 -2.90
N ILE A 282 -19.89 -0.46 -3.63
CA ILE A 282 -20.36 -1.39 -4.64
C ILE A 282 -20.19 -0.76 -6.02
N GLY A 283 -19.78 -1.55 -7.00
CA GLY A 283 -19.57 -0.99 -8.32
C GLY A 283 -19.53 -2.00 -9.44
N VAL A 284 -19.44 -1.43 -10.63
CA VAL A 284 -19.32 -2.16 -11.88
C VAL A 284 -18.11 -1.62 -12.65
N GLY A 285 -17.48 -2.49 -13.42
CA GLY A 285 -16.30 -2.14 -14.20
C GLY A 285 -16.31 -2.79 -15.56
N ILE A 286 -15.55 -2.20 -16.47
CA ILE A 286 -15.29 -2.73 -17.80
C ILE A 286 -13.79 -2.76 -18.01
N ARG A 287 -13.29 -3.93 -18.41
CA ARG A 287 -11.90 -4.15 -18.79
C ARG A 287 -11.85 -4.42 -20.28
N PHE A 288 -11.10 -3.59 -21.01
CA PHE A 288 -10.93 -3.68 -22.45
C PHE A 288 -9.47 -4.00 -22.78
N LYS A 289 -9.24 -5.15 -23.41
CA LYS A 289 -7.91 -5.61 -23.80
C LYS A 289 -7.59 -5.15 -25.22
N THR A 290 -6.58 -4.30 -25.35
CA THR A 290 -5.99 -3.93 -26.65
C THR A 290 -4.65 -4.65 -26.84
N PRO A 291 -4.10 -4.71 -28.06
CA PRO A 291 -2.76 -5.25 -28.28
C PRO A 291 -1.64 -4.50 -27.54
N LEU A 292 -1.85 -3.22 -27.22
CA LEU A 292 -0.84 -2.35 -26.63
C LEU A 292 -0.98 -2.21 -25.10
N ALA A 293 -2.20 -2.29 -24.59
CA ALA A 293 -2.52 -2.06 -23.18
C ALA A 293 -3.88 -2.64 -22.79
N GLN A 294 -4.09 -2.84 -21.50
CA GLN A 294 -5.40 -3.13 -20.93
C GLN A 294 -5.97 -1.86 -20.29
N ILE A 295 -7.14 -1.44 -20.74
CA ILE A 295 -7.86 -0.27 -20.23
C ILE A 295 -8.91 -0.77 -19.23
N GLN A 296 -8.99 -0.12 -18.07
CA GLN A 296 -9.97 -0.40 -17.03
C GLN A 296 -10.75 0.85 -16.70
N VAL A 297 -12.06 0.72 -16.62
CA VAL A 297 -12.98 1.76 -16.15
C VAL A 297 -13.89 1.14 -15.10
N ASP A 298 -13.81 1.63 -13.86
CA ASP A 298 -14.66 1.18 -12.77
C ASP A 298 -15.53 2.35 -12.28
N TYR A 299 -16.79 2.08 -11.97
CA TYR A 299 -17.70 3.03 -11.34
C TYR A 299 -18.19 2.45 -10.02
N ALA A 300 -17.85 3.11 -8.92
CA ALA A 300 -18.20 2.69 -7.57
C ALA A 300 -19.14 3.70 -6.91
N ILE A 301 -20.12 3.20 -6.18
CA ILE A 301 -21.05 3.97 -5.36
C ILE A 301 -20.75 3.63 -3.90
N ASN A 302 -20.55 4.67 -3.09
CA ASN A 302 -20.30 4.50 -1.66
C ASN A 302 -21.61 4.41 -0.84
N ALA A 303 -21.50 4.15 0.46
CA ALA A 303 -22.66 4.05 1.35
C ALA A 303 -23.51 5.34 1.44
N PHE A 304 -22.97 6.47 0.98
CA PHE A 304 -23.60 7.78 0.97
C PHE A 304 -24.18 8.15 -0.42
N GLN A 305 -24.32 7.17 -1.31
CA GLN A 305 -24.87 7.33 -2.67
C GLN A 305 -24.05 8.22 -3.60
N GLU A 306 -22.80 8.52 -3.25
CA GLU A 306 -21.88 9.24 -4.13
C GLU A 306 -21.13 8.28 -5.05
N GLY A 307 -21.11 8.61 -6.35
CA GLY A 307 -20.49 7.81 -7.39
C GLY A 307 -19.11 8.33 -7.78
N THR A 308 -18.12 7.44 -7.89
CA THR A 308 -16.76 7.75 -8.36
C THR A 308 -16.37 6.84 -9.51
N ALA A 309 -15.90 7.46 -10.60
CA ALA A 309 -15.30 6.75 -11.71
C ALA A 309 -13.77 6.66 -11.54
N TYR A 310 -13.23 5.48 -11.77
CA TYR A 310 -11.80 5.20 -11.78
C TYR A 310 -11.38 4.78 -13.18
N PHE A 311 -10.25 5.30 -13.61
CA PHE A 311 -9.65 4.98 -14.90
C PHE A 311 -8.24 4.45 -14.67
N GLY A 312 -7.95 3.29 -15.27
CA GLY A 312 -6.65 2.64 -15.16
C GLY A 312 -6.18 2.15 -16.52
N ILE A 313 -4.86 2.20 -16.73
CA ILE A 313 -4.21 1.57 -17.87
C ILE A 313 -3.12 0.67 -17.31
N SER A 314 -3.20 -0.63 -17.61
CA SER A 314 -2.20 -1.63 -17.24
C SER A 314 -1.56 -2.27 -18.47
N ASP A 315 -0.43 -2.94 -18.26
CA ASP A 315 0.28 -3.72 -19.28
C ASP A 315 0.61 -2.95 -20.56
N LEU A 316 1.12 -1.72 -20.39
CA LEU A 316 1.60 -0.93 -21.53
C LEU A 316 2.85 -1.60 -22.12
N LEU A 317 2.72 -2.17 -23.32
CA LEU A 317 3.85 -2.56 -24.16
C LEU A 317 4.40 -1.28 -24.80
N LEU A 318 5.47 -0.72 -24.23
CA LEU A 318 6.31 0.33 -24.82
C LEU A 318 7.71 -0.23 -25.06
#